data_AF-A0A2G9UDF1-F1
#
_entry.id   AF-A0A2G9UDF1-F1
#
_cell.length_a   1.000
_cell.length_b   1.000
_cell.length_c   1.000
_cell.angle_alpha   90.00
_cell.angle_beta   90.00
_cell.angle_gamma   90.00
#
_symmetry.space_group_name_H-M   'P 1'
#
loop_
_entity.id
_entity.type
_entity.pdbx_description
1 polymer ?
#
loop_
_entity_poly.entity_id
_entity_poly.type
_entity_poly.pdbx_seq_one_letter_code
_entity_poly.pdbx_strand_id
1 'polypeptide(L)'
;MLTAYIVYLTTFFYFPLKFLFVWELNCACSFIITCETTRIAMKLHAFLRENMPRAIAKKTSAAVVEPGTTSEWPSVEQYVYFMFCPSFIYRDEYPRNETRCLRKAAMHFLHCFILIEFVNLQFTQYVFPWMDSQDYTTLSARTTLLSLFAGIVPGIVCLVSLFYGLLHSWLNGFAELMRFADRQFYMVS
;
A
#
# COMPACT_ATOMS: atom_id res chain seq x y z
N MET A 1 24.40 13.45 2.36
CA MET A 1 22.93 13.35 2.31
C MET A 1 22.46 12.17 1.48
N LEU A 2 22.84 12.06 0.20
CA LEU A 2 22.42 10.93 -0.67
C LEU A 2 22.89 9.56 -0.14
N THR A 3 24.15 9.43 0.28
CA THR A 3 24.70 8.17 0.80
C THR A 3 23.98 7.70 2.06
N ALA A 4 23.69 8.61 3.00
CA ALA A 4 22.95 8.30 4.22
C ALA A 4 21.50 7.86 3.91
N TYR A 5 20.86 8.47 2.90
CA TYR A 5 19.54 8.07 2.43
C TYR A 5 19.53 6.67 1.80
N ILE A 6 20.51 6.36 0.95
CA ILE A 6 20.64 5.02 0.35
C ILE A 6 20.89 3.97 1.44
N VAL A 7 21.81 4.24 2.37
CA VAL A 7 22.08 3.34 3.50
C VAL A 7 20.82 3.13 4.35
N TYR A 8 20.06 4.20 4.62
CA TYR A 8 18.80 4.11 5.34
C TYR A 8 17.80 3.20 4.61
N LEU A 9 17.57 3.42 3.31
CA LEU A 9 16.63 2.59 2.54
C LEU A 9 17.06 1.12 2.50
N THR A 10 18.33 0.84 2.20
CA THR A 10 18.85 -0.52 2.15
C THR A 10 18.68 -1.21 3.50
N THR A 11 18.99 -0.51 4.59
CA THR A 11 18.81 -1.02 5.95
C THR A 11 17.34 -1.27 6.29
N PHE A 12 16.46 -0.35 5.87
CA PHE A 12 15.02 -0.43 6.09
C PHE A 12 14.37 -1.62 5.38
N PHE A 13 14.83 -2.00 4.18
CA PHE A 13 14.37 -3.22 3.51
C PHE A 13 15.04 -4.49 4.04
N TYR A 14 16.30 -4.41 4.48
CA TYR A 14 17.05 -5.56 4.98
C TYR A 14 16.44 -6.14 6.27
N PHE A 15 16.08 -5.30 7.24
CA PHE A 15 15.58 -5.78 8.53
C PHE A 15 14.28 -6.59 8.44
N PRO A 16 13.21 -6.13 7.77
CA PRO A 16 11.97 -6.89 7.62
C PRO A 16 12.17 -8.19 6.85
N LEU A 17 13.01 -8.19 5.80
CA LEU A 17 13.31 -9.39 5.04
C LEU A 17 14.08 -10.41 5.87
N LYS A 18 15.09 -9.97 6.62
CA LYS A 18 15.82 -10.86 7.55
C LYS A 18 14.87 -11.45 8.59
N PHE A 19 14.00 -10.62 9.17
CA PHE A 19 12.97 -11.08 10.11
C PHE A 19 12.06 -12.12 9.47
N LEU A 20 11.63 -11.91 8.22
CA LEU A 20 10.79 -12.84 7.48
C LEU A 20 11.41 -14.23 7.35
N PHE A 21 12.69 -14.28 6.93
CA PHE A 21 13.40 -15.54 6.71
C PHE A 21 13.80 -16.23 8.01
N VAL A 22 14.07 -15.49 9.08
CA VAL A 22 14.44 -16.08 10.38
C VAL A 22 13.24 -16.73 11.06
N TRP A 23 12.04 -16.15 10.91
CA TRP A 23 10.83 -16.61 11.60
C TRP A 23 9.90 -17.47 10.71
N GLU A 24 10.30 -17.78 9.48
CA GLU A 24 9.57 -18.61 8.50
C GLU A 24 8.07 -18.31 8.46
N LEU A 25 7.72 -17.02 8.37
CA LEU A 25 6.32 -16.58 8.43
C LEU A 25 5.51 -17.09 7.23
N ASN A 26 4.24 -17.42 7.49
CA ASN A 26 3.28 -17.82 6.47
C ASN A 26 3.24 -16.83 5.29
N CYS A 27 2.96 -17.35 4.09
CA CYS A 27 2.96 -16.59 2.84
C CYS A 27 2.12 -15.29 2.92
N ALA A 28 0.94 -15.35 3.56
CA ALA A 28 0.08 -14.18 3.73
C ALA A 28 0.69 -13.09 4.62
N CYS A 29 1.28 -13.46 5.76
CA CYS A 29 1.95 -12.52 6.66
C CYS A 29 3.17 -11.88 5.99
N SER A 30 3.93 -12.71 5.26
CA SER A 30 5.08 -12.31 4.45
C SER A 30 4.72 -11.25 3.40
N PHE A 31 3.60 -11.44 2.71
CA PHE A 31 3.06 -10.48 1.76
C PHE A 31 2.70 -9.15 2.44
N ILE A 32 1.94 -9.20 3.54
CA ILE A 32 1.52 -7.99 4.28
C ILE A 32 2.72 -7.15 4.73
N ILE A 33 3.73 -7.79 5.35
CA ILE A 33 4.93 -7.10 5.83
C ILE A 33 5.65 -6.43 4.66
N THR A 34 5.85 -7.15 3.55
CA THR A 34 6.57 -6.64 2.37
C THR A 34 5.82 -5.47 1.72
N CYS A 35 4.50 -5.56 1.62
CA CYS A 35 3.66 -4.48 1.10
C CYS A 35 3.73 -3.23 2.00
N GLU A 36 3.60 -3.38 3.32
CA GLU A 36 3.69 -2.27 4.25
C GLU A 36 5.07 -1.61 4.26
N THR A 37 6.14 -2.40 4.19
CA THR A 37 7.50 -1.84 4.08
C THR A 37 7.67 -1.05 2.79
N THR A 38 7.15 -1.55 1.67
CA THR A 38 7.21 -0.84 0.38
C THR A 38 6.40 0.46 0.44
N ARG A 39 5.20 0.42 1.04
CA ARG A 39 4.34 1.60 1.25
C ARG A 39 5.06 2.68 2.04
N ILE A 40 5.68 2.33 3.17
CA ILE A 40 6.40 3.29 4.03
C ILE A 40 7.63 3.85 3.29
N ALA A 41 8.38 3.02 2.57
CA ALA A 41 9.53 3.45 1.80
C ALA A 41 9.15 4.47 0.70
N MET A 42 8.07 4.21 -0.04
CA MET A 42 7.55 5.15 -1.06
C MET A 42 7.13 6.48 -0.44
N LYS A 43 6.41 6.44 0.69
CA LYS A 43 5.99 7.67 1.38
C LYS A 43 7.17 8.47 1.91
N LEU A 44 8.15 7.81 2.53
CA LEU A 44 9.35 8.48 2.99
C LEU A 44 10.12 9.13 1.83
N HIS A 45 10.25 8.42 0.71
CA HIS A 45 10.88 8.98 -0.49
C HIS A 45 10.16 10.25 -0.97
N ALA A 46 8.82 10.21 -1.05
CA ALA A 46 8.03 11.37 -1.46
C ALA A 46 8.19 12.56 -0.50
N PHE A 47 8.16 12.31 0.82
CA PHE A 47 8.38 13.33 1.83
C PHE A 47 9.76 13.98 1.72
N LEU A 48 10.81 13.18 1.56
CA LEU A 48 12.17 13.69 1.41
C LEU A 48 12.35 14.45 0.10
N ARG A 49 11.81 13.94 -1.01
CA ARG A 49 11.89 14.57 -2.32
C ARG A 49 11.24 15.95 -2.33
N GLU A 50 10.09 16.11 -1.68
CA GLU A 50 9.37 17.40 -1.62
C GLU A 50 10.09 18.41 -0.69
N ASN A 51 10.69 17.95 0.41
CA ASN A 51 11.34 18.83 1.38
C ASN A 51 12.82 19.13 1.07
N MET A 52 13.51 18.29 0.31
CA MET A 52 14.92 18.49 -0.06
C MET A 52 15.20 19.81 -0.81
N PRO A 53 14.46 20.20 -1.86
CA PRO A 53 14.69 21.48 -2.53
C PRO A 53 14.42 22.67 -1.60
N ARG A 54 13.41 22.56 -0.72
CA ARG A 54 13.10 23.59 0.29
C ARG A 54 14.23 23.76 1.30
N ALA A 55 14.82 22.65 1.75
CA ALA A 55 15.95 22.65 2.67
C ALA A 55 17.21 23.27 2.03
N ILE A 56 17.46 22.98 0.75
CA ILE A 56 18.58 23.57 -0.01
C ILE A 56 18.36 25.08 -0.18
N ALA A 57 17.16 25.49 -0.61
CA ALA A 57 16.82 26.90 -0.79
C ALA A 57 16.97 27.71 0.51
N LYS A 58 16.47 27.20 1.64
CA LYS A 58 16.64 27.86 2.96
C LYS A 58 18.11 27.98 3.37
N LYS A 59 18.94 26.97 3.10
CA LYS A 59 20.38 27.00 3.42
C LYS A 59 21.15 27.99 2.53
N THR A 60 20.77 28.10 1.27
CA THR A 60 21.44 28.98 0.30
C THR A 60 21.01 30.44 0.44
N SER A 61 19.75 30.73 0.79
CA SER A 61 19.22 32.09 0.71
C SER A 61 19.47 32.98 1.93
N ALA A 62 19.77 32.45 3.13
CA ALA A 62 19.92 33.26 4.37
C ALA A 62 18.87 34.39 4.56
N ALA A 63 17.70 34.27 3.92
CA ALA A 63 16.76 35.36 3.73
C ALA A 63 15.55 35.17 4.64
N VAL A 64 15.30 36.23 5.40
CA VAL A 64 14.13 36.47 6.25
C VAL A 64 12.87 36.06 5.50
N VAL A 65 12.20 35.05 6.04
CA VAL A 65 10.90 34.60 5.57
C VAL A 65 9.86 35.61 6.05
N GLU A 66 9.15 36.26 5.12
CA GLU A 66 8.01 37.11 5.46
C GLU A 66 6.86 36.28 6.07
N PRO A 67 6.19 36.78 7.12
CA PRO A 67 5.12 36.05 7.80
C PRO A 67 3.89 35.98 6.89
N GLY A 68 3.54 34.78 6.41
CA GLY A 68 2.32 34.54 5.61
C GLY A 68 2.51 33.72 4.33
N THR A 69 3.74 33.41 3.93
CA THR A 69 4.01 32.37 2.93
C THR A 69 4.43 31.10 3.67
N THR A 70 3.83 29.95 3.35
CA THR A 70 4.01 28.66 4.05
C THR A 70 5.47 28.17 3.96
N SER A 71 6.31 28.75 4.79
CA SER A 71 7.75 28.52 4.93
C SER A 71 8.05 28.07 6.35
N GLU A 72 7.17 27.25 6.91
CA GLU A 72 7.43 26.53 8.15
C GLU A 72 7.81 25.10 7.79
N TRP A 73 8.68 24.50 8.62
CA TRP A 73 8.97 23.08 8.48
C TRP A 73 7.68 22.28 8.68
N PRO A 74 7.50 21.16 7.96
CA PRO A 74 6.30 20.37 8.12
C PRO A 74 6.17 19.90 9.57
N SER A 75 4.98 20.06 10.14
CA SER A 75 4.72 19.63 11.50
C SER A 75 4.70 18.11 11.60
N VAL A 76 4.99 17.58 12.78
CA VAL A 76 4.88 16.13 13.04
C VAL A 76 3.46 15.63 12.77
N GLU A 77 2.44 16.46 13.04
CA GLU A 77 1.04 16.14 12.74
C GLU A 77 0.80 15.95 11.24
N GLN A 78 1.31 16.84 10.39
CA GLN A 78 1.20 16.71 8.93
C GLN A 78 1.89 15.45 8.42
N TYR A 79 3.06 15.14 8.97
CA TYR A 79 3.79 13.91 8.61
C TYR A 79 3.03 12.64 9.01
N VAL A 80 2.50 12.60 10.24
CA VAL A 80 1.67 11.47 10.72
C VAL A 80 0.40 11.34 9.88
N TYR A 81 -0.27 12.46 9.56
CA TYR A 81 -1.43 12.46 8.68
C TYR A 81 -1.09 11.88 7.29
N PHE A 82 0.01 12.33 6.68
CA PHE A 82 0.48 11.81 5.40
C PHE A 82 0.77 10.31 5.46
N MET A 83 1.32 9.79 6.56
CA MET A 83 1.60 8.36 6.71
C MET A 83 0.36 7.48 6.65
N PHE A 84 -0.81 7.97 7.08
CA PHE A 84 -2.08 7.23 7.01
C PHE A 84 -3.00 7.64 5.85
N CYS A 85 -2.79 8.82 5.26
CA CYS A 85 -3.53 9.27 4.08
C CYS A 85 -3.35 8.29 2.90
N PRO A 86 -4.40 7.95 2.14
CA PRO A 86 -4.31 7.06 0.98
C PRO A 86 -3.70 7.76 -0.25
N SER A 87 -2.53 8.40 -0.09
CA SER A 87 -1.76 9.03 -1.17
C SER A 87 -0.26 8.78 -0.98
N PHE A 88 0.46 8.70 -2.10
CA PHE A 88 1.92 8.57 -2.13
C PHE A 88 2.64 9.90 -2.37
N ILE A 89 1.92 10.98 -2.65
CA ILE A 89 2.51 12.29 -2.91
C ILE A 89 2.36 13.13 -1.66
N TYR A 90 3.47 13.57 -1.08
CA TYR A 90 3.46 14.47 0.07
C TYR A 90 3.03 15.88 -0.37
N ARG A 91 2.07 16.47 0.37
CA ARG A 91 1.65 17.88 0.27
C ARG A 91 1.41 18.39 1.69
N ASP A 92 1.67 19.67 1.91
CA ASP A 92 1.47 20.28 3.24
C ASP A 92 -0.02 20.38 3.60
N GLU A 93 -0.86 20.60 2.58
CA GLU A 93 -2.31 20.65 2.70
C GLU A 93 -2.96 19.72 1.69
N TYR A 94 -3.93 18.94 2.20
CA TYR A 94 -4.75 18.05 1.40
C TYR A 94 -6.20 18.54 1.43
N PRO A 95 -6.97 18.38 0.34
CA PRO A 95 -8.38 18.70 0.35
C PRO A 95 -9.10 17.78 1.35
N ARG A 96 -9.84 18.38 2.29
CA ARG A 96 -10.55 17.67 3.37
C ARG A 96 -12.06 17.87 3.25
N ASN A 97 -12.82 16.81 3.47
CA ASN A 97 -14.28 16.88 3.57
C ASN A 97 -14.69 17.53 4.90
N GLU A 98 -15.82 18.24 4.93
CA GLU A 98 -16.31 18.94 6.13
C GLU A 98 -16.75 17.97 7.23
N THR A 99 -17.36 16.85 6.86
CA THR A 99 -17.92 15.85 7.78
C THR A 99 -17.23 14.50 7.63
N ARG A 100 -17.23 13.71 8.71
CA ARG A 100 -16.74 12.32 8.75
C ARG A 100 -17.92 11.37 8.93
N CYS A 101 -18.17 10.50 7.97
CA CYS A 101 -19.20 9.48 8.08
C CYS A 101 -18.60 8.13 8.52
N LEU A 102 -18.47 7.93 9.84
CA LEU A 102 -17.98 6.67 10.41
C LEU A 102 -18.73 5.42 9.92
N ARG A 103 -20.04 5.54 9.71
CA ARG A 103 -20.87 4.46 9.18
C ARG A 103 -20.41 4.04 7.77
N LYS A 104 -20.07 5.00 6.90
CA LYS A 104 -19.58 4.71 5.55
C LYS A 104 -18.21 4.02 5.61
N ALA A 105 -17.31 4.53 6.44
CA ALA A 105 -16.01 3.90 6.66
C ALA A 105 -16.17 2.45 7.17
N ALA A 106 -17.04 2.21 8.16
CA ALA A 106 -17.30 0.88 8.70
C ALA A 106 -17.86 -0.09 7.64
N MET A 107 -18.75 0.38 6.75
CA MET A 107 -19.26 -0.46 5.66
C MET A 107 -18.15 -0.85 4.68
N HIS A 108 -17.23 0.07 4.36
CA HIS A 108 -16.06 -0.26 3.54
C HIS A 108 -15.13 -1.28 4.20
N PHE A 109 -14.83 -1.13 5.49
CA PHE A 109 -14.03 -2.14 6.20
C PHE A 109 -14.74 -3.50 6.27
N LEU A 110 -16.05 -3.51 6.46
CA LEU A 110 -16.84 -4.75 6.43
C LEU A 110 -16.77 -5.42 5.05
N HIS A 111 -16.90 -4.66 3.96
CA HIS A 111 -16.72 -5.19 2.60
C HIS A 111 -15.31 -5.75 2.39
N CYS A 112 -14.26 -5.09 2.90
CA CYS A 112 -12.89 -5.63 2.84
C CYS A 112 -12.79 -6.97 3.57
N PHE A 113 -13.33 -7.05 4.79
CA PHE A 113 -13.29 -8.27 5.60
C PHE A 113 -14.02 -9.43 4.91
N ILE A 114 -15.23 -9.18 4.40
CA ILE A 114 -16.01 -10.18 3.64
C ILE A 114 -15.22 -10.67 2.42
N LEU A 115 -14.53 -9.78 1.71
CA LEU A 115 -13.72 -10.16 0.55
C LEU A 115 -12.49 -10.98 0.91
N ILE A 116 -11.85 -10.69 2.04
CA ILE A 116 -10.71 -11.49 2.53
C ILE A 116 -11.18 -12.91 2.82
N GLU A 117 -12.29 -13.08 3.54
CA GLU A 117 -12.85 -14.41 3.80
C GLU A 117 -13.33 -15.11 2.53
N PHE A 118 -13.94 -14.38 1.59
CA PHE A 118 -14.32 -14.92 0.29
C PHE A 118 -13.12 -15.47 -0.50
N VAL A 119 -12.01 -14.70 -0.54
CA VAL A 119 -10.77 -15.16 -1.18
C VAL A 119 -10.19 -16.37 -0.44
N ASN A 120 -10.18 -16.35 0.89
CA ASN A 120 -9.72 -17.48 1.70
C ASN A 120 -10.50 -18.78 1.41
N LEU A 121 -11.83 -18.69 1.32
CA LEU A 121 -12.69 -19.82 0.93
C LEU A 121 -12.38 -20.29 -0.50
N GLN A 122 -12.21 -19.36 -1.44
CA GLN A 122 -11.84 -19.70 -2.82
C GLN A 122 -10.54 -20.50 -2.89
N PHE A 123 -9.52 -20.08 -2.14
CA PHE A 123 -8.24 -20.80 -2.08
C PHE A 123 -8.39 -22.17 -1.43
N THR A 124 -9.11 -22.25 -0.30
CA THR A 124 -9.27 -23.50 0.47
C THR A 124 -10.12 -24.54 -0.25
N GLN A 125 -11.18 -24.11 -0.95
CA GLN A 125 -12.13 -25.04 -1.58
C GLN A 125 -11.76 -25.40 -3.02
N TYR A 126 -11.11 -24.50 -3.76
CA TYR A 126 -10.85 -24.72 -5.19
C TYR A 126 -9.35 -24.81 -5.48
N VAL A 127 -8.55 -23.83 -5.06
CA VAL A 127 -7.14 -23.73 -5.50
C VAL A 127 -6.27 -24.79 -4.85
N PHE A 128 -6.31 -24.91 -3.52
CA PHE A 128 -5.45 -25.87 -2.80
C PHE A 128 -5.74 -27.33 -3.15
N PRO A 129 -7.00 -27.81 -3.16
CA PRO A 129 -7.28 -29.20 -3.54
C PRO A 129 -6.90 -29.50 -4.99
N TRP A 130 -7.09 -28.53 -5.89
CA TRP A 130 -6.69 -28.67 -7.27
C TRP A 130 -5.17 -28.77 -7.41
N MET A 131 -4.41 -27.92 -6.71
CA MET A 131 -2.95 -27.98 -6.70
C MET A 131 -2.41 -29.28 -6.09
N ASP A 132 -2.94 -29.68 -4.94
CA ASP A 132 -2.51 -30.88 -4.20
C ASP A 132 -2.74 -32.17 -5.00
N SER A 133 -3.73 -32.17 -5.89
CA SER A 133 -4.01 -33.30 -6.79
C SER A 133 -3.00 -33.47 -7.96
N GLN A 134 -2.07 -32.55 -8.16
CA GLN A 134 -1.15 -32.57 -9.30
C GLN A 134 0.25 -33.10 -8.92
N ASP A 135 0.74 -34.10 -9.66
CA ASP A 135 2.11 -34.61 -9.50
C ASP A 135 3.14 -33.74 -10.24
N TYR A 136 3.68 -32.75 -9.55
CA TYR A 136 4.62 -31.76 -10.10
C TYR A 136 5.95 -32.35 -10.63
N THR A 137 6.35 -33.54 -10.18
CA THR A 137 7.63 -34.17 -10.57
C THR A 137 7.62 -34.80 -11.95
N THR A 138 6.43 -35.08 -12.52
CA THR A 138 6.28 -35.80 -13.80
C THR A 138 5.47 -35.02 -14.85
N LEU A 139 5.27 -33.72 -14.61
CA LEU A 139 4.36 -32.89 -15.39
C LEU A 139 4.93 -32.56 -16.79
N SER A 140 4.27 -33.07 -17.84
CA SER A 140 4.58 -32.73 -19.23
C SER A 140 4.15 -31.29 -19.54
N ALA A 141 4.88 -30.60 -20.43
CA ALA A 141 4.59 -29.22 -20.82
C ALA A 141 3.14 -28.98 -21.27
N ARG A 142 2.52 -29.99 -21.92
CA ARG A 142 1.10 -29.94 -22.31
C ARG A 142 0.16 -29.87 -21.10
N THR A 143 0.42 -30.69 -20.08
CA THR A 143 -0.38 -30.74 -18.85
C THR A 143 -0.18 -29.47 -18.02
N THR A 144 1.03 -28.89 -18.01
CA THR A 144 1.30 -27.58 -17.41
C THR A 144 0.48 -26.48 -18.07
N LEU A 145 0.42 -26.47 -19.41
CA LEU A 145 -0.37 -25.48 -20.15
C LEU A 145 -1.88 -25.62 -19.85
N LEU A 146 -2.41 -26.84 -19.84
CA LEU A 146 -3.81 -27.08 -19.47
C LEU A 146 -4.12 -26.65 -18.04
N SER A 147 -3.17 -26.88 -17.12
CA SER A 147 -3.29 -26.47 -15.73
C SER A 147 -3.31 -24.94 -15.58
N LEU A 148 -2.51 -24.24 -16.39
CA LEU A 148 -2.53 -22.78 -16.45
C LEU A 148 -3.91 -22.27 -16.88
N PHE A 149 -4.49 -22.83 -17.93
CA PHE A 149 -5.83 -22.46 -18.40
C PHE A 149 -6.91 -22.68 -17.33
N ALA A 150 -6.85 -23.80 -16.60
CA ALA A 150 -7.76 -24.07 -15.48
C ALA A 150 -7.61 -23.04 -14.35
N GLY A 151 -6.39 -22.55 -14.10
CA GLY A 151 -6.08 -21.54 -13.10
C GLY A 151 -6.50 -20.10 -13.46
N ILE A 152 -6.84 -19.82 -14.73
CA ILE A 152 -7.22 -18.46 -15.16
C ILE A 152 -8.44 -17.95 -14.42
N VAL A 153 -9.49 -18.76 -14.31
CA VAL A 153 -10.76 -18.37 -13.67
C VAL A 153 -10.57 -17.98 -12.20
N PRO A 154 -10.01 -18.85 -11.32
CA PRO A 154 -9.77 -18.47 -9.94
C PRO A 154 -8.77 -17.30 -9.82
N GLY A 155 -7.80 -17.19 -10.75
CA GLY A 155 -6.87 -16.07 -10.82
C GLY A 155 -7.54 -14.73 -11.10
N ILE A 156 -8.44 -14.66 -12.09
CA ILE A 156 -9.19 -13.43 -12.42
C ILE A 156 -10.10 -13.04 -11.25
N VAL A 157 -10.81 -14.00 -10.65
CA VAL A 157 -11.66 -13.74 -9.49
C VAL A 157 -10.84 -13.17 -8.35
N CYS A 158 -9.70 -13.77 -8.03
CA CYS A 158 -8.78 -13.27 -7.00
C CYS A 158 -8.27 -11.86 -7.32
N LEU A 159 -7.91 -11.58 -8.57
CA LEU A 159 -7.40 -10.28 -9.00
C LEU A 159 -8.47 -9.17 -8.87
N VAL A 160 -9.70 -9.46 -9.30
CA VAL A 160 -10.82 -8.51 -9.19
C VAL A 160 -11.20 -8.27 -7.72
N SER A 161 -11.22 -9.33 -6.91
CA SER A 161 -11.44 -9.20 -5.46
C SER A 161 -10.36 -8.36 -4.79
N LEU A 162 -9.08 -8.54 -5.16
CA LEU A 162 -7.97 -7.72 -4.67
C LEU A 162 -8.12 -6.26 -5.10
N PHE A 163 -8.44 -6.00 -6.38
CA PHE A 163 -8.63 -4.65 -6.91
C PHE A 163 -9.74 -3.90 -6.15
N TYR A 164 -10.91 -4.52 -6.04
CA TYR A 164 -12.04 -3.91 -5.33
C TYR A 164 -11.80 -3.81 -3.82
N GLY A 165 -11.26 -4.87 -3.20
CA GLY A 165 -10.98 -4.89 -1.76
C GLY A 165 -9.96 -3.85 -1.33
N LEU A 166 -8.85 -3.73 -2.07
CA LEU A 166 -7.76 -2.81 -1.75
C LEU A 166 -8.05 -1.39 -2.25
N LEU A 167 -8.23 -1.18 -3.55
CA LEU A 167 -8.29 0.16 -4.12
C LEU A 167 -9.61 0.86 -3.86
N HIS A 168 -10.73 0.12 -3.93
CA HIS A 168 -12.03 0.72 -3.68
C HIS A 168 -12.31 0.73 -2.18
N SER A 169 -12.40 -0.42 -1.54
CA SER A 169 -12.94 -0.49 -0.20
C SER A 169 -11.95 -0.06 0.88
N TRP A 170 -10.71 -0.56 0.86
CA TRP A 170 -9.71 -0.20 1.87
C TRP A 170 -9.31 1.28 1.78
N LEU A 171 -8.91 1.77 0.59
CA LEU A 171 -8.52 3.17 0.43
C LEU A 171 -9.66 4.15 0.71
N ASN A 172 -10.90 3.88 0.27
CA ASN A 172 -12.04 4.74 0.62
C ASN A 172 -12.39 4.68 2.11
N GLY A 173 -12.24 3.52 2.75
CA GLY A 173 -12.38 3.38 4.20
C GLY A 173 -11.42 4.31 4.94
N PHE A 174 -10.13 4.27 4.60
CA PHE A 174 -9.13 5.19 5.16
C PHE A 174 -9.37 6.66 4.77
N ALA A 175 -9.78 6.93 3.53
CA ALA A 175 -10.10 8.28 3.08
C ALA A 175 -11.23 8.89 3.90
N GLU A 176 -12.29 8.12 4.16
CA GLU A 176 -13.43 8.56 4.98
C GLU A 176 -13.02 8.75 6.45
N LEU A 177 -12.21 7.85 7.02
CA LEU A 177 -11.69 8.01 8.39
C LEU A 177 -10.85 9.29 8.54
N MET A 178 -10.00 9.57 7.55
CA MET A 178 -9.06 10.69 7.54
C MET A 178 -9.66 11.98 6.97
N ARG A 179 -10.94 11.97 6.56
CA ARG A 179 -11.62 13.08 5.86
C ARG A 179 -10.92 13.51 4.56
N PHE A 180 -10.19 12.61 3.91
CA PHE A 180 -9.53 12.87 2.64
C PHE A 180 -10.57 12.96 1.51
N ALA A 181 -10.58 14.09 0.80
CA ALA A 181 -11.57 14.39 -0.24
C ALA A 181 -11.19 13.84 -1.62
N ASP A 182 -9.89 13.72 -1.91
CA ASP A 182 -9.40 13.25 -3.20
C ASP A 182 -9.47 11.72 -3.29
N ARG A 183 -10.60 11.22 -3.80
CA ARG A 183 -10.93 9.77 -3.83
C ARG A 183 -10.78 9.13 -5.21
N GLN A 184 -10.12 9.80 -6.15
CA GLN A 184 -9.92 9.31 -7.51
C GLN A 184 -8.71 8.36 -7.57
N PHE A 185 -8.80 7.20 -6.91
CA PHE A 185 -7.70 6.23 -6.86
C PHE A 185 -7.50 5.46 -8.17
N TYR A 186 -8.54 5.37 -8.99
CA TYR A 186 -8.51 4.73 -10.30
C TYR A 186 -9.48 5.47 -11.23
N MET A 187 -9.16 5.53 -12.52
CA MET A 187 -10.02 6.14 -13.52
C MET A 187 -11.04 5.12 -14.01
N VAL A 188 -12.31 5.50 -14.05
CA VAL A 188 -13.34 4.79 -14.81
C VAL A 188 -13.45 5.54 -16.14
N SER A 189 -12.79 5.03 -17.18
CA SER A 189 -12.94 5.52 -18.55
C SER A 189 -14.23 5.01 -19.17
#